data_AF-A0A7X1AIL6-F1
#
_entry.id   AF-A0A7X1AIL6-F1
#
_cell.length_a   1.000
_cell.length_b   1.000
_cell.length_c   1.000
_cell.angle_alpha   90.00
_cell.angle_beta   90.00
_cell.angle_gamma   90.00
#
_symmetry.space_group_name_H-M   'P 1'
#
loop_
_entity.id
_entity.type
_entity.pdbx_description
1 polymer ?
#
loop_
_entity_poly.entity_id
_entity_poly.type
_entity_poly.pdbx_seq_one_letter_code
_entity_poly.pdbx_strand_id
1 'polypeptide(L)'
;MLRFDDLQLFVRAADLGSLSAAARVMDLSPAVASAALKRIEQQLGARLLARSTRSLRLTAEGEGFLEYARAALSSLDEGRRLLASGQDHVSGVLQLSAPSDFGRNQLLPWLDEFQREYPQLTVRLLLGDRIADLFRQPVDIALRYGEPEDSSLIALPVAAENVRVLCAAPSYLARHGEPRYLEQLAQHNCLLYMLGSRVHDHWTFYDGKREVSLTVSGDRFSDDADVVRRWAVAGVGIAYKSWLDVSTDVLAGRLRLILPELRGERTPLNLLCAHRAQLSKPINLLREMLVSRCATLSAQLPERLITGQ
;
A
#
# COMPACT_ATOMS: atom_id res chain seq x y z
N MET A 1 -19.34 9.60 -29.48
CA MET A 1 -18.48 10.24 -28.48
C MET A 1 -19.14 10.10 -27.11
N LEU A 2 -18.41 9.58 -26.13
CA LEU A 2 -18.87 9.44 -24.74
C LEU A 2 -19.28 10.79 -24.15
N ARG A 3 -20.48 10.87 -23.58
CA ARG A 3 -20.96 12.08 -22.90
C ARG A 3 -20.57 12.02 -21.43
N PHE A 4 -20.05 13.14 -20.94
CA PHE A 4 -19.63 13.27 -19.56
C PHE A 4 -20.77 13.03 -18.54
N ASP A 5 -21.96 13.58 -18.80
CA ASP A 5 -23.12 13.41 -17.91
C ASP A 5 -23.59 11.95 -17.85
N ASP A 6 -23.51 11.21 -18.97
CA ASP A 6 -23.86 9.79 -19.00
C ASP A 6 -22.86 8.96 -18.17
N LEU A 7 -21.58 9.34 -18.19
CA LEU A 7 -20.52 8.73 -17.39
C LEU A 7 -20.70 9.00 -15.89
N GLN A 8 -21.00 10.26 -15.52
CA GLN A 8 -21.32 10.64 -14.14
C GLN A 8 -22.52 9.86 -13.60
N LEU A 9 -23.57 9.73 -14.40
CA LEU A 9 -24.76 8.96 -14.02
C LEU A 9 -24.44 7.50 -13.75
N PHE A 10 -23.62 6.87 -14.60
CA PHE A 10 -23.20 5.48 -14.39
C PHE A 10 -22.44 5.30 -13.07
N VAL A 11 -21.43 6.14 -12.81
CA VAL A 11 -20.64 6.07 -11.56
C VAL A 11 -21.53 6.28 -10.34
N ARG A 12 -22.40 7.30 -10.35
CA ARG A 12 -23.34 7.57 -9.25
C ARG A 12 -24.33 6.43 -9.03
N ALA A 13 -24.81 5.80 -10.11
CA ALA A 13 -25.72 4.66 -10.02
C ALA A 13 -25.04 3.44 -9.38
N ALA A 14 -23.77 3.21 -9.70
CA ALA A 14 -22.96 2.16 -9.09
C ALA A 14 -22.74 2.44 -7.58
N ASP A 15 -22.33 3.65 -7.22
CA ASP A 15 -22.06 4.05 -5.82
C ASP A 15 -23.31 3.95 -4.94
N LEU A 16 -24.47 4.33 -5.47
CA LEU A 16 -25.75 4.32 -4.74
C LEU A 16 -26.51 2.99 -4.84
N GLY A 17 -26.03 2.03 -5.65
CA GLY A 17 -26.73 0.78 -5.94
C GLY A 17 -28.12 0.97 -6.57
N SER A 18 -28.39 2.15 -7.15
CA SER A 18 -29.71 2.50 -7.68
C SER A 18 -29.63 3.63 -8.71
N LEU A 19 -30.06 3.31 -9.94
CA LEU A 19 -30.19 4.30 -11.02
C LEU A 19 -31.19 5.40 -10.67
N SER A 20 -32.26 5.08 -9.94
CA SER A 20 -33.26 6.07 -9.52
C SER A 20 -32.76 6.97 -8.39
N ALA A 21 -31.85 6.49 -7.54
CA ALA A 21 -31.18 7.34 -6.56
C ALA A 21 -30.20 8.29 -7.25
N ALA A 22 -29.39 7.80 -8.18
CA ALA A 22 -28.48 8.62 -8.97
C ALA A 22 -29.21 9.70 -9.79
N ALA A 23 -30.32 9.34 -10.43
CA ALA A 23 -31.14 10.29 -11.18
C ALA A 23 -31.63 11.45 -10.30
N ARG A 24 -32.11 11.17 -9.08
CA ARG A 24 -32.53 12.21 -8.13
C ARG A 24 -31.38 13.12 -7.69
N VAL A 25 -30.20 12.56 -7.44
CA VAL A 25 -29.01 13.34 -7.06
C VAL A 25 -28.55 14.25 -8.19
N MET A 26 -28.77 13.85 -9.45
CA MET A 26 -28.39 14.61 -10.64
C MET A 26 -29.52 15.46 -11.21
N ASP A 27 -30.66 15.56 -10.52
CA ASP A 27 -31.86 16.29 -10.96
C ASP A 27 -32.37 15.85 -12.36
N LEU A 28 -32.33 14.54 -12.62
CA LEU A 28 -32.76 13.92 -13.86
C LEU A 28 -34.08 13.15 -13.67
N SER A 29 -34.93 13.20 -14.70
CA SER A 29 -36.11 12.32 -14.75
C SER A 29 -35.69 10.85 -14.95
N PRO A 30 -36.47 9.87 -14.46
CA PRO A 30 -36.17 8.44 -14.66
C PRO A 30 -36.01 8.03 -16.14
N ALA A 31 -36.76 8.68 -17.03
CA ALA A 31 -36.69 8.47 -18.47
C ALA A 31 -35.35 8.96 -19.05
N VAL A 32 -34.90 10.14 -18.63
CA VAL A 32 -33.59 10.70 -19.04
C VAL A 32 -32.45 9.84 -18.51
N ALA A 33 -32.50 9.42 -17.25
CA ALA A 33 -31.49 8.54 -16.67
C ALA A 33 -31.40 7.18 -17.38
N SER A 34 -32.56 6.58 -17.70
CA SER A 34 -32.59 5.32 -18.47
C SER A 34 -32.03 5.50 -19.89
N ALA A 35 -32.31 6.62 -20.55
CA ALA A 35 -31.79 6.91 -21.88
C ALA A 35 -30.28 7.17 -21.87
N ALA A 36 -29.78 7.87 -20.85
CA ALA A 36 -28.36 8.12 -20.63
C ALA A 36 -27.58 6.83 -20.42
N LEU A 37 -28.05 5.94 -19.54
CA LEU A 37 -27.44 4.62 -19.34
C LEU A 37 -27.42 3.79 -20.64
N LYS A 38 -28.55 3.74 -21.35
CA LYS A 38 -28.61 2.99 -22.62
C LYS A 38 -27.62 3.54 -23.66
N ARG A 39 -27.45 4.87 -23.70
CA ARG A 39 -26.55 5.53 -24.63
C ARG A 39 -25.09 5.24 -24.34
N ILE A 40 -24.66 5.27 -23.08
CA ILE A 40 -23.27 4.92 -22.72
C ILE A 40 -22.98 3.44 -23.01
N GLU A 41 -23.91 2.53 -22.68
CA GLU A 41 -23.78 1.10 -22.98
C GLU A 41 -23.68 0.84 -24.49
N GLN A 42 -24.50 1.53 -25.30
CA GLN A 42 -24.43 1.43 -26.76
C GLN A 42 -23.12 1.96 -27.33
N GLN A 43 -22.56 3.03 -26.78
CA GLN A 43 -21.30 3.60 -27.25
C GLN A 43 -20.10 2.73 -26.88
N LEU A 44 -20.15 2.05 -25.73
CA LEU A 44 -19.10 1.14 -25.27
C LEU A 44 -19.24 -0.27 -25.88
N GLY A 45 -20.41 -0.59 -26.46
CA GLY A 45 -20.69 -1.93 -26.97
C GLY A 45 -20.86 -2.99 -25.88
N ALA A 46 -21.05 -2.57 -24.62
CA ALA A 46 -21.13 -3.45 -23.45
C ALA A 46 -22.27 -3.03 -22.52
N ARG A 47 -22.90 -4.01 -21.89
CA ARG A 47 -23.82 -3.77 -20.76
C ARG A 47 -22.97 -3.47 -19.53
N LEU A 48 -23.28 -2.39 -18.82
CA LEU A 48 -22.57 -2.02 -17.59
C LEU A 48 -23.39 -2.40 -16.34
N LEU A 49 -24.71 -2.40 -16.47
CA LEU A 49 -25.62 -2.67 -15.36
C LEU A 49 -26.62 -3.78 -15.71
N ALA A 50 -26.73 -4.77 -14.84
CA ALA A 50 -27.75 -5.81 -14.90
C ALA A 50 -28.97 -5.38 -14.09
N ARG A 51 -30.17 -5.47 -14.70
CA ARG A 51 -31.43 -5.24 -14.00
C ARG A 51 -31.86 -6.51 -13.26
N SER A 52 -31.78 -6.48 -11.93
CA SER A 52 -32.53 -7.38 -11.05
C SER A 52 -33.69 -6.60 -10.45
N THR A 53 -34.86 -7.23 -10.30
CA THR A 53 -36.08 -6.63 -9.74
C THR A 53 -35.95 -6.20 -8.27
N ARG A 54 -34.81 -6.46 -7.61
CA ARG A 54 -34.54 -6.09 -6.21
C ARG A 54 -33.25 -5.31 -5.96
N SER A 55 -32.35 -5.19 -6.93
CA SER A 55 -31.08 -4.45 -6.77
C SER A 55 -30.42 -4.15 -8.11
N LEU A 56 -29.82 -2.97 -8.25
CA LEU A 56 -28.88 -2.70 -9.35
C LEU A 56 -27.61 -3.53 -9.12
N ARG A 57 -27.14 -4.26 -10.13
CA ARG A 57 -25.84 -4.96 -10.09
C ARG A 57 -24.98 -4.54 -11.27
N LEU A 58 -23.69 -4.41 -11.05
CA LEU A 58 -22.72 -4.27 -12.13
C LEU A 58 -22.59 -5.60 -12.88
N THR A 59 -22.38 -5.53 -14.19
CA THR A 59 -21.86 -6.66 -14.97
C THR A 59 -20.35 -6.78 -14.77
N ALA A 60 -19.71 -7.86 -15.25
CA ALA A 60 -18.25 -7.97 -15.22
C ALA A 60 -17.58 -6.83 -15.99
N GLU A 61 -18.15 -6.46 -17.15
CA GLU A 61 -17.71 -5.32 -17.95
C GLU A 61 -17.94 -3.99 -17.22
N GLY A 62 -19.06 -3.88 -16.48
CA GLY A 62 -19.38 -2.72 -15.64
C GLY A 62 -18.42 -2.54 -14.48
N GLU A 63 -18.06 -3.63 -13.78
CA GLU A 63 -17.04 -3.61 -12.72
C GLU A 63 -15.68 -3.16 -13.28
N GLY A 64 -15.26 -3.74 -14.41
CA GLY A 64 -14.01 -3.34 -15.05
C GLY A 64 -13.99 -1.89 -15.54
N PHE A 65 -15.10 -1.41 -16.10
CA PHE A 65 -15.19 -0.04 -16.63
C PHE A 65 -15.34 1.04 -15.54
N LEU A 66 -15.94 0.71 -14.39
CA LEU A 66 -16.21 1.65 -13.30
C LEU A 66 -14.95 2.38 -12.81
N GLU A 67 -13.84 1.68 -12.71
CA GLU A 67 -12.58 2.25 -12.26
C GLU A 67 -12.02 3.28 -13.26
N TYR A 68 -12.09 2.99 -14.57
CA TYR A 68 -11.71 3.95 -15.61
C TYR A 68 -12.64 5.16 -15.64
N ALA A 69 -13.94 4.93 -15.46
CA ALA A 69 -14.94 5.99 -15.39
C ALA A 69 -14.64 6.95 -14.22
N ARG A 70 -14.34 6.41 -13.03
CA ARG A 70 -13.97 7.18 -11.84
C ARG A 70 -12.69 7.99 -12.06
N ALA A 71 -11.64 7.36 -12.58
CA ALA A 71 -10.37 8.04 -12.87
C ALA A 71 -10.58 9.19 -13.86
N ALA A 72 -11.32 8.97 -14.95
CA ALA A 72 -11.60 10.01 -15.95
C ALA A 72 -12.37 11.21 -15.37
N LEU A 73 -13.40 10.94 -14.55
CA LEU A 73 -14.15 12.01 -13.87
C LEU A 73 -13.25 12.80 -12.90
N SER A 74 -12.42 12.10 -12.13
CA SER A 74 -11.49 12.73 -11.19
C SER A 74 -10.48 13.63 -11.90
N SER A 75 -9.86 13.15 -12.99
CA SER A 75 -8.91 13.96 -13.76
C SER A 75 -9.55 15.20 -14.38
N LEU A 76 -10.81 15.11 -14.83
CA LEU A 76 -11.54 16.27 -15.36
C LEU A 76 -11.88 17.27 -14.27
N ASP A 77 -12.30 16.81 -13.09
CA ASP A 77 -12.56 17.68 -11.94
C ASP A 77 -11.27 18.32 -11.41
N GLU A 78 -10.13 17.63 -11.49
CA GLU A 78 -8.80 18.19 -11.19
C GLU A 78 -8.42 19.29 -12.21
N GLY A 79 -8.62 19.03 -13.51
CA GLY A 79 -8.40 20.03 -14.55
C GLY A 79 -9.30 21.27 -14.40
N ARG A 80 -10.57 21.08 -14.02
CA ARG A 80 -11.49 22.18 -13.71
C ARG A 80 -11.03 22.97 -12.48
N ARG A 81 -10.58 22.29 -11.41
CA ARG A 81 -10.05 22.93 -10.22
C ARG A 81 -8.79 23.74 -10.53
N LEU A 82 -7.88 23.20 -11.34
CA LEU A 82 -6.67 23.91 -11.80
C LEU A 82 -7.01 25.27 -12.46
N LEU A 83 -8.07 25.31 -13.27
CA LEU A 83 -8.49 26.53 -13.94
C LEU A 83 -9.29 27.48 -13.02
N ALA A 84 -10.03 26.94 -12.05
CA ALA A 84 -10.86 27.71 -11.13
C ALA A 84 -10.06 28.35 -9.99
N SER A 85 -8.94 27.77 -9.59
CA SER A 85 -8.04 28.32 -8.57
C SER A 85 -6.75 28.81 -9.22
N GLY A 86 -6.62 30.12 -9.42
CA GLY A 86 -5.29 30.72 -9.44
C GLY A 86 -4.63 30.38 -8.09
N GLN A 87 -3.53 29.62 -8.13
CA GLN A 87 -2.78 29.00 -7.01
C GLN A 87 -3.26 27.61 -6.55
N ASP A 88 -2.47 26.59 -6.91
CA ASP A 88 -1.89 25.52 -6.07
C ASP A 88 -2.69 24.83 -4.93
N HIS A 89 -4.02 24.91 -4.87
CA HIS A 89 -4.76 24.29 -3.78
C HIS A 89 -4.91 22.76 -3.92
N VAL A 90 -4.04 22.02 -3.25
CA VAL A 90 -4.12 20.57 -3.08
C VAL A 90 -5.30 20.25 -2.14
N SER A 91 -6.34 19.57 -2.68
CA SER A 91 -7.61 19.32 -1.98
C SER A 91 -8.27 18.03 -2.44
N GLY A 92 -9.19 17.49 -1.63
CA GLY A 92 -9.97 16.29 -1.93
C GLY A 92 -9.75 15.15 -0.94
N VAL A 93 -10.12 13.93 -1.33
CA VAL A 93 -9.92 12.73 -0.52
C VAL A 93 -8.74 11.95 -1.08
N LEU A 94 -7.75 11.65 -0.25
CA LEU A 94 -6.63 10.77 -0.55
C LEU A 94 -6.90 9.41 0.09
N GLN A 95 -7.24 8.40 -0.72
CA GLN A 95 -7.49 7.04 -0.24
C GLN A 95 -6.26 6.18 -0.46
N LEU A 96 -5.61 5.77 0.63
CA LEU A 96 -4.41 4.94 0.56
C LEU A 96 -4.48 3.71 1.47
N SER A 97 -3.84 2.64 1.03
CA SER A 97 -3.55 1.50 1.90
C SER A 97 -2.05 1.31 2.09
N ALA A 98 -1.64 0.77 3.24
CA ALA A 98 -0.22 0.57 3.55
C ALA A 98 0.00 -0.69 4.41
N PRO A 99 1.23 -1.24 4.44
CA PRO A 99 1.57 -2.34 5.35
C PRO A 99 1.32 -1.91 6.80
N SER A 100 0.93 -2.85 7.64
CA SER A 100 0.41 -2.55 8.97
C SER A 100 1.44 -1.88 9.88
N ASP A 101 2.70 -2.31 9.78
CA ASP A 101 3.84 -1.79 10.54
C ASP A 101 4.29 -0.42 10.02
N PHE A 102 4.72 -0.36 8.76
CA PHE A 102 5.10 0.89 8.10
C PHE A 102 4.02 1.97 8.24
N GLY A 103 2.76 1.58 8.04
CA GLY A 103 1.60 2.44 8.14
C GLY A 103 1.45 3.10 9.51
N ARG A 104 1.60 2.34 10.59
CA ARG A 104 1.43 2.86 11.96
C ARG A 104 2.64 3.60 12.47
N ASN A 105 3.84 3.13 12.14
CA ASN A 105 5.06 3.58 12.79
C ASN A 105 5.82 4.67 11.99
N GLN A 106 5.74 4.65 10.65
CA GLN A 106 6.46 5.60 9.80
C GLN A 106 5.52 6.54 9.04
N LEU A 107 4.52 5.98 8.38
CA LEU A 107 3.63 6.73 7.50
C LEU A 107 2.71 7.69 8.26
N LEU A 108 2.15 7.27 9.39
CA LEU A 108 1.19 8.07 10.16
C LEU A 108 1.71 9.48 10.50
N PRO A 109 2.89 9.66 11.15
CA PRO A 109 3.39 11.01 11.43
C PRO A 109 3.68 11.82 10.17
N TRP A 110 4.09 11.18 9.07
CA TRP A 110 4.32 11.88 7.80
C TRP A 110 3.01 12.32 7.14
N LEU A 111 1.92 11.56 7.27
CA LEU A 111 0.60 11.96 6.82
C LEU A 111 0.06 13.14 7.64
N ASP A 112 0.31 13.16 8.96
CA ASP A 112 -0.04 14.30 9.80
C ASP A 112 0.69 15.58 9.38
N GLU A 113 1.97 15.46 9.01
CA GLU A 113 2.76 16.56 8.44
C GLU A 113 2.19 17.02 7.09
N PHE A 114 1.88 16.06 6.21
CA PHE A 114 1.33 16.33 4.90
C PHE A 114 -0.05 17.01 4.97
N GLN A 115 -0.93 16.59 5.88
CA GLN A 115 -2.23 17.25 6.08
C GLN A 115 -2.12 18.63 6.71
N ARG A 116 -1.07 18.91 7.51
CA ARG A 116 -0.79 20.25 8.00
C ARG A 116 -0.36 21.20 6.89
N GLU A 117 0.40 20.70 5.92
CA GLU A 117 0.79 21.46 4.71
C GLU A 117 -0.40 21.65 3.76
N TYR A 118 -1.28 20.65 3.65
CA TYR A 118 -2.44 20.64 2.76
C TYR A 118 -3.76 20.42 3.52
N PRO A 119 -4.26 21.44 4.26
CA PRO A 119 -5.38 21.28 5.19
C PRO A 119 -6.73 20.97 4.53
N GLN A 120 -6.85 21.11 3.21
CA GLN A 120 -8.03 20.75 2.44
C GLN A 120 -8.05 19.28 1.99
N LEU A 121 -7.02 18.50 2.35
CA LEU A 121 -7.01 17.06 2.12
C LEU A 121 -7.65 16.30 3.28
N THR A 122 -8.56 15.40 2.92
CA THR A 122 -9.06 14.34 3.81
C THR A 122 -8.30 13.05 3.50
N VAL A 123 -7.65 12.46 4.49
CA VAL A 123 -6.94 11.19 4.33
C VAL A 123 -7.81 10.02 4.79
N ARG A 124 -7.97 9.01 3.94
CA ARG A 124 -8.57 7.72 4.30
C ARG A 124 -7.49 6.65 4.22
N LEU A 125 -7.05 6.18 5.38
CA LEU A 125 -5.96 5.22 5.52
C LEU A 125 -6.48 3.81 5.86
N LEU A 126 -6.08 2.80 5.09
CA LEU A 126 -6.34 1.39 5.37
C LEU A 126 -5.02 0.66 5.67
N LEU A 127 -4.91 0.06 6.85
CA LEU A 127 -3.68 -0.62 7.29
C LEU A 127 -3.90 -2.12 7.36
N GLY A 128 -2.99 -2.88 6.74
CA GLY A 128 -3.01 -4.34 6.75
C GLY A 128 -2.02 -4.93 5.76
N ASP A 129 -1.49 -6.11 6.08
CA ASP A 129 -0.46 -6.76 5.27
C ASP A 129 -1.02 -7.71 4.21
N ARG A 130 -2.33 -7.99 4.25
CA ARG A 130 -3.02 -8.57 3.10
C ARG A 130 -3.04 -7.54 1.98
N ILE A 131 -2.72 -7.97 0.76
CA ILE A 131 -2.90 -7.13 -0.42
C ILE A 131 -4.38 -6.80 -0.48
N ALA A 132 -4.70 -5.53 -0.26
CA ALA A 132 -6.03 -5.01 -0.52
C ALA A 132 -6.27 -5.26 -2.00
N ASP A 133 -7.40 -5.88 -2.34
CA ASP A 133 -7.81 -5.98 -3.72
C ASP A 133 -8.06 -4.57 -4.24
N LEU A 134 -7.04 -3.98 -4.86
CA LEU A 134 -7.04 -2.63 -5.39
C LEU A 134 -8.08 -2.45 -6.51
N PHE A 135 -8.60 -3.54 -7.09
CA PHE A 135 -9.68 -3.50 -8.07
C PHE A 135 -11.06 -3.49 -7.41
N ARG A 136 -11.18 -3.94 -6.16
CA ARG A 136 -12.47 -4.05 -5.44
C ARG A 136 -12.61 -3.07 -4.27
N GLN A 137 -11.51 -2.51 -3.78
CA GLN A 137 -11.51 -1.53 -2.70
C GLN A 137 -11.38 -0.11 -3.25
N PRO A 138 -12.10 0.88 -2.69
CA PRO A 138 -11.96 2.29 -3.07
C PRO A 138 -10.66 2.84 -2.47
N VAL A 139 -9.55 2.54 -3.14
CA VAL A 139 -8.21 2.98 -2.75
C VAL A 139 -7.54 3.52 -4.01
N ASP A 140 -7.07 4.77 -3.96
CA ASP A 140 -6.41 5.41 -5.10
C ASP A 140 -4.99 4.84 -5.30
N ILE A 141 -4.30 4.52 -4.20
CA ILE A 141 -2.93 4.00 -4.17
C ILE A 141 -2.71 2.99 -3.01
N ALA A 142 -1.88 1.95 -3.22
CA ALA A 142 -1.38 1.11 -2.13
C ALA A 142 0.13 1.16 -2.02
N LEU A 143 0.64 1.30 -0.80
CA LEU A 143 2.04 1.01 -0.49
C LEU A 143 2.17 -0.49 -0.19
N ARG A 144 3.09 -1.18 -0.85
CA ARG A 144 3.36 -2.60 -0.61
C ARG A 144 4.84 -2.94 -0.70
N TYR A 145 5.27 -3.85 0.16
CA TYR A 145 6.60 -4.43 0.11
C TYR A 145 6.67 -5.53 -0.94
N GLY A 146 7.88 -5.73 -1.48
CA GLY A 146 8.16 -6.78 -2.46
C GLY A 146 8.00 -6.30 -3.90
N GLU A 147 8.49 -7.11 -4.82
CA GLU A 147 8.29 -6.89 -6.25
C GLU A 147 6.85 -7.31 -6.61
N PRO A 148 6.12 -6.53 -7.41
CA PRO A 148 4.77 -6.92 -7.83
C PRO A 148 4.85 -8.19 -8.66
N GLU A 149 4.21 -9.26 -8.22
CA GLU A 149 4.03 -10.46 -9.03
C GLU A 149 3.04 -10.15 -10.15
N ASP A 150 3.54 -10.06 -11.38
CA ASP A 150 2.79 -10.04 -12.65
C ASP A 150 1.39 -9.40 -12.56
N SER A 151 1.38 -8.14 -12.11
CA SER A 151 0.14 -7.42 -11.83
C SER A 151 -0.20 -6.46 -12.96
N SER A 152 -1.48 -6.34 -13.30
CA SER A 152 -2.02 -5.24 -14.11
C SER A 152 -1.88 -3.86 -13.44
N LEU A 153 -1.31 -3.79 -12.24
CA LEU A 153 -1.03 -2.56 -11.51
C LEU A 153 0.31 -1.96 -11.93
N ILE A 154 0.38 -0.64 -11.86
CA ILE A 154 1.58 0.14 -12.08
C ILE A 154 2.30 0.29 -10.75
N ALA A 155 3.52 -0.24 -10.68
CA ALA A 155 4.39 -0.09 -9.53
C ALA A 155 5.38 1.06 -9.71
N LEU A 156 5.38 1.97 -8.75
CA LEU A 156 6.27 3.12 -8.68
C LEU A 156 7.16 2.95 -7.43
N PRO A 157 8.47 2.71 -7.60
CA PRO A 157 9.37 2.52 -6.47
C PRO A 157 9.39 3.72 -5.53
N VAL A 158 9.25 3.45 -4.23
CA VAL A 158 9.41 4.41 -3.13
C VAL A 158 10.72 4.17 -2.40
N ALA A 159 11.07 2.90 -2.17
CA ALA A 159 12.35 2.49 -1.58
C ALA A 159 12.85 1.19 -2.23
N ALA A 160 13.48 1.31 -3.41
CA ALA A 160 13.91 0.17 -4.22
C ALA A 160 15.03 -0.68 -3.57
N GLU A 161 15.83 -0.06 -2.71
CA GLU A 161 16.99 -0.70 -2.05
C GLU A 161 16.67 -1.22 -0.64
N ASN A 162 15.41 -1.16 -0.22
CA ASN A 162 15.00 -1.66 1.09
C ASN A 162 15.26 -3.18 1.20
N VAL A 163 15.77 -3.59 2.35
CA VAL A 163 16.14 -4.97 2.66
C VAL A 163 15.56 -5.39 4.01
N ARG A 164 15.49 -6.70 4.22
CA ARG A 164 15.25 -7.26 5.55
C ARG A 164 16.52 -7.25 6.38
N VAL A 165 16.34 -7.12 7.70
CA VAL A 165 17.41 -7.20 8.69
C VAL A 165 16.98 -8.12 9.84
N LEU A 166 17.94 -8.84 10.41
CA LEU A 166 17.75 -9.59 11.64
C LEU A 166 17.88 -8.65 12.83
N CYS A 167 16.94 -8.72 13.76
CA CYS A 167 16.99 -7.90 14.95
C CYS A 167 16.33 -8.57 16.16
N ALA A 168 16.79 -8.21 17.36
CA ALA A 168 16.13 -8.58 18.61
C ALA A 168 16.37 -7.50 19.67
N ALA A 169 15.54 -7.49 20.72
CA ALA A 169 15.79 -6.61 21.85
C ALA A 169 17.08 -7.01 22.60
N PRO A 170 17.84 -6.05 23.15
CA PRO A 170 18.99 -6.35 24.01
C PRO A 170 18.67 -7.31 25.16
N SER A 171 17.46 -7.23 25.72
CA SER A 171 16.98 -8.09 26.81
C SER A 171 16.78 -9.56 26.39
N TYR A 172 16.48 -9.82 25.12
CA TYR A 172 16.43 -11.18 24.58
C TYR A 172 17.84 -11.73 24.43
N LEU A 173 18.73 -10.96 23.80
CA LEU A 173 20.13 -11.35 23.57
C LEU A 173 20.88 -11.60 24.87
N ALA A 174 20.61 -10.80 25.92
CA ALA A 174 21.21 -11.01 27.25
C ALA A 174 20.80 -12.34 27.90
N ARG A 175 19.58 -12.84 27.62
CA ARG A 175 19.05 -14.08 28.22
C ARG A 175 19.38 -15.33 27.40
N HIS A 176 19.43 -15.20 26.08
CA HIS A 176 19.54 -16.33 25.16
C HIS A 176 20.88 -16.39 24.42
N GLY A 177 21.74 -15.38 24.58
CA GLY A 177 22.95 -15.21 23.77
C GLY A 177 22.65 -14.51 22.44
N GLU A 178 23.69 -13.98 21.81
CA GLU A 178 23.63 -13.36 20.49
C GLU A 178 24.15 -14.34 19.43
N PRO A 179 23.36 -14.67 18.38
CA PRO A 179 23.82 -15.49 17.27
C PRO A 179 25.04 -14.87 16.58
N ARG A 180 26.07 -15.69 16.34
CA ARG A 180 27.30 -15.35 15.62
C ARG A 180 27.38 -15.95 14.21
N TYR A 181 26.46 -16.86 13.87
CA TYR A 181 26.31 -17.44 12.54
C TYR A 181 24.86 -17.95 12.35
N LEU A 182 24.40 -18.05 11.10
CA LEU A 182 22.99 -18.28 10.75
C LEU A 182 22.43 -19.58 11.36
N GLU A 183 23.22 -20.64 11.43
CA GLU A 183 22.80 -21.95 11.95
C GLU A 183 22.39 -21.89 13.43
N GLN A 184 22.86 -20.89 14.19
CA GLN A 184 22.43 -20.70 15.58
C GLN A 184 20.99 -20.23 15.69
N LEU A 185 20.39 -19.68 14.63
CA LEU A 185 18.98 -19.27 14.63
C LEU A 185 18.04 -20.45 14.93
N ALA A 186 18.44 -21.69 14.63
CA ALA A 186 17.69 -22.89 15.00
C ALA A 186 17.53 -23.09 16.52
N GLN A 187 18.34 -22.42 17.34
CA GLN A 187 18.30 -22.48 18.81
C GLN A 187 17.56 -21.28 19.42
N HIS A 188 17.07 -20.35 18.59
CA HIS A 188 16.39 -19.15 19.03
C HIS A 188 14.91 -19.17 18.65
N ASN A 189 14.11 -18.44 19.42
CA ASN A 189 12.73 -18.17 19.07
C ASN A 189 12.67 -17.16 17.91
N CYS A 190 12.42 -17.61 16.69
CA CYS A 190 12.23 -16.73 15.54
C CYS A 190 10.76 -16.30 15.42
N LEU A 191 10.53 -14.99 15.45
CA LEU A 191 9.21 -14.38 15.35
C LEU A 191 8.82 -14.30 13.88
N LEU A 192 7.83 -15.09 13.49
CA LEU A 192 7.45 -15.25 12.08
C LEU A 192 6.28 -14.34 11.74
N TYR A 193 6.14 -14.00 10.46
CA TYR A 193 5.00 -13.25 9.97
C TYR A 193 4.42 -13.93 8.73
N MET A 194 3.13 -13.71 8.44
CA MET A 194 2.48 -14.30 7.28
C MET A 194 2.63 -13.39 6.05
N LEU A 195 3.20 -13.93 4.96
CA LEU A 195 3.15 -13.36 3.62
C LEU A 195 1.97 -13.98 2.86
N GLY A 196 0.90 -13.21 2.69
CA GLY A 196 -0.34 -13.72 2.09
C GLY A 196 -0.93 -14.84 2.94
N SER A 197 -0.90 -16.08 2.44
CA SER A 197 -1.40 -17.27 3.13
C SER A 197 -0.30 -18.18 3.70
N ARG A 198 0.97 -17.80 3.58
CA ARG A 198 2.12 -18.60 4.00
C ARG A 198 2.87 -17.93 5.13
N VAL A 199 3.34 -18.74 6.08
CA VAL A 199 4.30 -18.27 7.09
C VAL A 199 5.63 -18.03 6.39
N HIS A 200 6.26 -16.88 6.65
CA HIS A 200 7.60 -16.57 6.15
C HIS A 200 8.66 -17.15 7.11
N ASP A 201 8.84 -18.46 7.02
CA ASP A 201 9.79 -19.25 7.81
C ASP A 201 11.08 -19.59 7.05
N HIS A 202 11.12 -19.37 5.74
CA HIS A 202 12.33 -19.49 4.93
C HIS A 202 13.01 -18.13 4.79
N TRP A 203 14.08 -17.90 5.54
CA TRP A 203 14.80 -16.64 5.53
C TRP A 203 16.03 -16.73 4.64
N THR A 204 16.13 -15.82 3.68
CA THR A 204 17.24 -15.74 2.71
C THR A 204 18.19 -14.60 3.05
N PHE A 205 19.49 -14.87 2.99
CA PHE A 205 20.58 -13.93 3.22
C PHE A 205 21.60 -14.01 2.08
N TYR A 206 22.41 -12.98 1.95
CA TYR A 206 23.46 -12.86 0.94
C TYR A 206 24.79 -12.53 1.61
N ASP A 207 25.78 -13.39 1.38
CA ASP A 207 27.18 -13.20 1.72
C ASP A 207 27.95 -12.94 0.41
N GLY A 208 28.12 -11.66 0.08
CA GLY A 208 28.58 -11.23 -1.24
C GLY A 208 27.63 -11.71 -2.36
N LYS A 209 28.10 -12.63 -3.20
CA LYS A 209 27.31 -13.24 -4.29
C LYS A 209 26.62 -14.55 -3.89
N ARG A 210 26.93 -15.08 -2.70
CA ARG A 210 26.42 -16.37 -2.25
C ARG A 210 25.09 -16.16 -1.54
N GLU A 211 24.05 -16.79 -2.06
CA GLU A 211 22.77 -16.91 -1.37
C GLU A 211 22.86 -18.00 -0.29
N VAL A 212 22.38 -17.70 0.91
CA VAL A 212 22.28 -18.63 2.02
C VAL A 212 20.88 -18.52 2.62
N SER A 213 20.14 -19.62 2.60
CA SER A 213 18.77 -19.65 3.12
C SER A 213 18.62 -20.75 4.15
N LEU A 214 17.78 -20.48 5.16
CA LEU A 214 17.48 -21.43 6.22
C LEU A 214 16.01 -21.37 6.59
N THR A 215 15.48 -22.53 7.00
CA THR A 215 14.18 -22.60 7.63
C THR A 215 14.33 -22.36 9.13
N VAL A 216 13.61 -21.36 9.64
CA VAL A 216 13.56 -21.02 11.05
C VAL A 216 12.23 -21.46 11.67
N SER A 217 12.17 -21.48 13.00
CA SER A 217 10.93 -21.77 13.72
C SER A 217 10.82 -20.92 14.98
N GLY A 218 9.59 -20.79 15.50
CA GLY A 218 9.35 -20.09 16.75
C GLY A 218 7.95 -20.35 17.28
N ASP A 219 7.66 -19.80 18.45
CA ASP A 219 6.41 -20.02 19.18
C ASP A 219 5.26 -19.12 18.71
N ARG A 220 5.54 -18.16 17.82
CA ARG A 220 4.61 -17.09 17.44
C ARG A 220 4.73 -16.71 15.98
N PHE A 221 3.57 -16.49 15.37
CA PHE A 221 3.43 -15.87 14.06
C PHE A 221 2.17 -15.00 13.99
N SER A 222 2.15 -14.00 13.09
CA SER A 222 1.00 -13.12 12.88
C SER A 222 0.92 -12.64 11.42
N ASP A 223 -0.28 -12.36 10.92
CA ASP A 223 -0.50 -11.62 9.66
C ASP A 223 -0.47 -10.10 9.83
N ASP A 224 -0.19 -9.59 11.03
CA ASP A 224 0.07 -8.17 11.27
C ASP A 224 1.56 -7.98 11.61
N ALA A 225 2.30 -7.34 10.70
CA ALA A 225 3.74 -7.13 10.83
C ALA A 225 4.12 -6.27 12.05
N ASP A 226 3.23 -5.37 12.50
CA ASP A 226 3.45 -4.51 13.67
C ASP A 226 3.34 -5.32 14.98
N VAL A 227 2.49 -6.37 15.02
CA VAL A 227 2.47 -7.33 16.13
C VAL A 227 3.83 -8.03 16.28
N VAL A 228 4.42 -8.48 15.18
CA VAL A 228 5.73 -9.14 15.17
C VAL A 228 6.84 -8.19 15.64
N ARG A 229 6.78 -6.92 15.22
CA ARG A 229 7.68 -5.87 15.71
C ARG A 229 7.58 -5.70 17.23
N ARG A 230 6.36 -5.59 17.75
CA ARG A 230 6.13 -5.44 19.19
C ARG A 230 6.67 -6.62 19.99
N TRP A 231 6.53 -7.85 19.51
CA TRP A 231 7.15 -9.02 20.15
C TRP A 231 8.67 -8.94 20.17
N ALA A 232 9.29 -8.48 19.08
CA ALA A 232 10.75 -8.30 19.02
C ALA A 232 11.22 -7.27 20.04
N VAL A 233 10.55 -6.11 20.11
CA VAL A 233 10.85 -5.03 21.08
C VAL A 233 10.61 -5.49 22.52
N ALA A 234 9.58 -6.30 22.75
CA ALA A 234 9.31 -6.91 24.06
C ALA A 234 10.34 -8.00 24.45
N GLY A 235 11.31 -8.31 23.58
CA GLY A 235 12.37 -9.28 23.84
C GLY A 235 11.88 -10.71 23.87
N VAL A 236 10.89 -11.05 23.05
CA VAL A 236 10.31 -12.41 22.98
C VAL A 236 11.08 -13.30 22.00
N GLY A 237 11.81 -12.72 21.04
CA GLY A 237 12.51 -13.48 20.01
C GLY A 237 13.29 -12.60 19.04
N ILE A 238 13.79 -13.26 17.99
CA ILE A 238 14.49 -12.65 16.84
C ILE A 238 13.48 -12.42 15.72
N ALA A 239 13.45 -11.22 15.15
CA ALA A 239 12.60 -10.90 14.02
C ALA A 239 13.42 -10.62 12.76
N TYR A 240 12.84 -10.98 11.61
CA TYR A 240 13.41 -10.70 10.29
C TYR A 240 12.48 -9.78 9.50
N LYS A 241 12.78 -8.49 9.52
CA LYS A 241 11.85 -7.42 9.13
C LYS A 241 12.50 -6.42 8.19
N SER A 242 11.69 -5.69 7.43
CA SER A 242 12.17 -4.55 6.65
C SER A 242 12.92 -3.57 7.54
N TRP A 243 14.05 -3.04 7.05
CA TRP A 243 14.76 -1.94 7.69
C TRP A 243 13.85 -0.73 7.96
N LEU A 244 12.99 -0.37 7.02
CA LEU A 244 12.06 0.76 7.20
C LEU A 244 11.17 0.60 8.43
N ASP A 245 10.73 -0.63 8.73
CA ASP A 245 9.85 -0.91 9.88
C ASP A 245 10.59 -0.82 11.23
N VAL A 246 11.88 -1.22 11.28
CA VAL A 246 12.62 -1.38 12.56
C VAL A 246 13.70 -0.33 12.79
N SER A 247 14.03 0.48 11.79
CA SER A 247 15.10 1.50 11.84
C SER A 247 15.01 2.38 13.09
N THR A 248 13.82 2.86 13.43
CA THR A 248 13.62 3.75 14.59
C THR A 248 13.86 3.04 15.92
N ASP A 249 13.56 1.75 16.04
CA ASP A 249 13.87 0.99 17.26
C ASP A 249 15.35 0.65 17.37
N VAL A 250 16.00 0.38 16.23
CA VAL A 250 17.43 0.13 16.17
C VAL A 250 18.20 1.38 16.57
N LEU A 251 17.85 2.53 16.00
CA LEU A 251 18.48 3.81 16.31
C LEU A 251 18.23 4.26 17.76
N ALA A 252 17.08 3.92 18.32
CA ALA A 252 16.76 4.17 19.73
C ALA A 252 17.34 3.12 20.70
N GLY A 253 18.05 2.11 20.21
CA GLY A 253 18.63 1.03 21.03
C GLY A 253 17.62 0.05 21.63
N ARG A 254 16.34 0.10 21.22
CA ARG A 254 15.30 -0.86 21.63
C ARG A 254 15.48 -2.21 20.94
N LEU A 255 16.00 -2.20 19.72
CA LEU A 255 16.42 -3.38 18.99
C LEU A 255 17.91 -3.27 18.65
N ARG A 256 18.59 -4.40 18.50
CA ARG A 256 19.93 -4.49 17.94
C ARG A 256 19.88 -5.35 16.70
N LEU A 257 20.64 -4.96 15.68
CA LEU A 257 20.89 -5.80 14.52
C LEU A 257 21.73 -7.00 14.92
N ILE A 258 21.41 -8.14 14.33
CA ILE A 258 22.12 -9.41 14.52
C ILE A 258 22.73 -9.78 13.15
N LEU A 259 23.97 -10.26 13.14
CA LEU A 259 24.72 -10.59 11.91
C LEU A 259 24.67 -9.43 10.87
N PRO A 260 25.02 -8.19 11.24
CA PRO A 260 24.92 -7.02 10.36
C PRO A 260 25.85 -7.07 9.14
N GLU A 261 26.73 -8.07 9.05
CA GLU A 261 27.54 -8.38 7.88
C GLU A 261 26.79 -9.13 6.78
N LEU A 262 25.65 -9.77 7.10
CA LEU A 262 24.85 -10.51 6.14
C LEU A 262 23.72 -9.63 5.60
N ARG A 263 23.70 -9.43 4.28
CA ARG A 263 22.62 -8.70 3.64
C ARG A 263 21.37 -9.58 3.60
N GLY A 264 20.25 -9.08 4.10
CA GLY A 264 18.97 -9.79 3.99
C GLY A 264 18.33 -9.69 2.60
N GLU A 265 17.24 -10.42 2.45
CA GLU A 265 16.34 -10.42 1.30
C GLU A 265 15.93 -8.99 0.92
N ARG A 266 15.93 -8.69 -0.38
CA ARG A 266 15.38 -7.44 -0.90
C ARG A 266 13.88 -7.42 -0.68
N THR A 267 13.37 -6.29 -0.17
CA THR A 267 11.94 -6.09 0.07
C THR A 267 11.55 -4.66 -0.28
N PRO A 268 11.62 -4.27 -1.58
CA PRO A 268 11.42 -2.89 -1.98
C PRO A 268 10.03 -2.39 -1.56
N LEU A 269 9.91 -1.13 -1.15
CA LEU A 269 8.61 -0.49 -0.94
C LEU A 269 8.16 0.17 -2.25
N ASN A 270 6.98 -0.18 -2.73
CA ASN A 270 6.39 0.34 -3.95
C ASN A 270 5.05 1.01 -3.67
N LEU A 271 4.78 2.10 -4.40
CA LEU A 271 3.44 2.66 -4.55
C LEU A 271 2.79 2.02 -5.77
N LEU A 272 1.66 1.36 -5.56
CA LEU A 272 0.88 0.64 -6.57
C LEU A 272 -0.38 1.45 -6.90
N CYS A 273 -0.71 1.57 -8.18
CA CYS A 273 -2.00 2.08 -8.65
C CYS A 273 -2.48 1.28 -9.87
N ALA A 274 -3.78 1.29 -10.15
CA ALA A 274 -4.33 0.58 -11.30
C ALA A 274 -4.00 1.29 -12.62
N HIS A 275 -3.95 2.62 -12.62
CA HIS A 275 -3.67 3.39 -13.82
C HIS A 275 -2.91 4.69 -13.52
N ARG A 276 -2.01 5.11 -14.44
CA ARG A 276 -1.21 6.34 -14.29
C ARG A 276 -2.05 7.61 -14.16
N ALA A 277 -3.26 7.61 -14.71
CA ALA A 277 -4.21 8.72 -14.57
C ALA A 277 -4.71 8.93 -13.12
N GLN A 278 -4.58 7.92 -12.25
CA GLN A 278 -4.88 8.05 -10.82
C GLN A 278 -3.79 8.84 -10.06
N LEU A 279 -2.63 9.12 -10.68
CA LEU A 279 -1.56 9.91 -10.07
C LEU A 279 -1.89 11.41 -10.12
N SER A 280 -2.90 11.80 -9.35
CA SER A 280 -3.26 13.20 -9.14
C SER A 280 -2.12 13.98 -8.49
N LYS A 281 -2.20 15.31 -8.49
CA LYS A 281 -1.21 16.17 -7.83
C LYS A 281 -0.98 15.81 -6.35
N PRO A 282 -2.02 15.63 -5.49
CA PRO A 282 -1.82 15.17 -4.11
C PRO A 282 -1.01 13.86 -4.00
N ILE A 283 -1.25 12.91 -4.90
CA ILE A 283 -0.57 11.60 -4.90
C ILE A 283 0.90 11.73 -5.29
N ASN A 284 1.21 12.55 -6.30
CA ASN A 284 2.60 12.77 -6.69
C ASN A 284 3.38 13.49 -5.59
N LEU A 285 2.80 14.53 -4.97
CA LEU A 285 3.42 15.23 -3.84
C LEU A 285 3.65 14.28 -2.65
N LEU A 286 2.66 13.44 -2.32
CA LEU A 286 2.82 12.41 -1.30
C LEU A 286 3.96 11.45 -1.67
N ARG A 287 4.00 10.95 -2.91
CA ARG A 287 5.04 10.02 -3.37
C ARG A 287 6.43 10.63 -3.24
N GLU A 288 6.61 11.89 -3.65
CA GLU A 288 7.88 12.62 -3.52
C GLU A 288 8.32 12.73 -2.07
N MET A 289 7.41 13.11 -1.16
CA MET A 289 7.69 13.12 0.28
C MET A 289 8.10 11.73 0.78
N LEU A 290 7.36 10.68 0.41
CA LEU A 290 7.66 9.30 0.84
C LEU A 290 9.03 8.83 0.34
N VAL A 291 9.38 9.12 -0.92
CA VAL A 291 10.71 8.79 -1.48
C VAL A 291 11.81 9.48 -0.67
N SER A 292 11.65 10.78 -0.39
CA SER A 292 12.63 11.55 0.39
C SER A 292 12.80 11.02 1.82
N ARG A 293 11.69 10.73 2.51
CA ARG A 293 11.69 10.21 3.89
C ARG A 293 12.27 8.80 3.97
N CYS A 294 11.87 7.92 3.05
CA CYS A 294 12.42 6.57 2.97
C CYS A 294 13.92 6.57 2.62
N ALA A 295 14.38 7.46 1.74
CA ALA A 295 15.81 7.62 1.45
C ALA A 295 16.59 8.04 2.71
N THR A 296 16.03 8.92 3.54
CA THR A 296 16.64 9.33 4.81
C THR A 296 16.77 8.15 5.78
N LEU A 297 15.73 7.31 5.90
CA LEU A 297 15.81 6.10 6.72
C LEU A 297 16.80 5.08 6.15
N SER A 298 16.80 4.85 4.84
CA SER A 298 17.72 3.91 4.18
C SER A 298 19.18 4.33 4.33
N ALA A 299 19.48 5.63 4.35
CA ALA A 299 20.83 6.14 4.59
C ALA A 299 21.35 5.85 6.02
N GLN A 300 20.45 5.53 6.96
CA GLN A 300 20.80 5.13 8.33
C GLN A 300 21.06 3.64 8.47
N LEU A 301 20.82 2.85 7.40
CA LEU A 301 21.22 1.45 7.39
C LEU A 301 22.75 1.39 7.48
N PRO A 302 23.33 0.60 8.40
CA PRO A 302 24.77 0.51 8.52
C PRO A 302 25.43 0.17 7.18
N GLU A 303 26.50 0.91 6.81
CA GLU A 303 27.17 0.83 5.49
C GLU A 303 27.54 -0.60 5.07
N ARG A 304 27.81 -1.48 6.03
CA ARG A 304 28.15 -2.89 5.81
C ARG A 304 27.02 -3.72 5.16
N LEU A 305 25.78 -3.22 5.19
CA LEU A 305 24.61 -3.83 4.53
C LEU A 305 24.34 -3.23 3.13
N ILE A 306 25.03 -2.16 2.75
CA ILE A 306 24.80 -1.40 1.51
C ILE A 306 25.73 -1.89 0.39
N THR A 307 27.00 -2.14 0.69
CA THR A 307 28.01 -2.59 -0.27
C THR A 307 28.18 -4.11 -0.22
N GLY A 308 27.58 -4.82 -1.17
CA GLY A 308 28.10 -6.12 -1.59
C GLY A 308 29.30 -5.87 -2.50
N GLN A 309 30.51 -5.91 -1.95
CA GLN A 309 31.72 -6.16 -2.74
C GLN A 309 32.17 -7.59 -2.53
#